data_AF-R4KX48-F1
#
_entry.id   AF-R4KX48-F1
#
_cell.length_a   1.000
_cell.length_b   1.000
_cell.length_c   1.000
_cell.angle_alpha   90.00
_cell.angle_beta   90.00
_cell.angle_gamma   90.00
#
_symmetry.space_group_name_H-M   'P 1'
#
loop_
_entity.id
_entity.type
_entity.pdbx_description
1 polymer ?
#
loop_
_entity_poly.entity_id
_entity_poly.type
_entity_poly.pdbx_seq_one_letter_code
_entity_poly.pdbx_strand_id
1 'polypeptide(L)'
;MNIVDGIVKDLATQTEVVGRKLEQIDLSKLEQIDLPEMAVLTQKMNIVDGIVNDLATQTKDVGRKLEQIDLSKLEQIDLSEMAVLTQKMNIVDGIVNDLATQTKDVGRKLEQIDLSKLEQIDLSKLEQIDLSEMAVLTQKMNIIDGIVNDLATQTEVVGRKLEQIASSKVEGLDPQTRKYLQDIQTQLTSDTLTLQYDDARGYDPSIRFKDKDGALGGSIRRVGKGDITGLSISTKDKSGSLVNRVTFYDDKDVYIHGQCFIGGTDTSIFDEIKRQLKPYILGLLRGRTTTWCARIRVRASIGDIISGSDIEYWAYPSENGSGYISASATQEHTMAVSAENARKRWRIMGKTDSYYITLYWLQEVINFDD
;
A
#
# COMPACT_ATOMS: atom_id res chain seq x y z
N MET A 1 200.80 -32.09 -70.82
CA MET A 1 200.00 -32.46 -69.64
C MET A 1 198.55 -32.10 -69.95
N ASN A 2 197.64 -33.06 -69.81
CA ASN A 2 196.33 -33.07 -70.49
C ASN A 2 195.20 -32.46 -69.64
N ILE A 3 194.19 -31.90 -70.30
CA ILE A 3 193.04 -31.16 -69.73
C ILE A 3 192.19 -31.97 -68.73
N VAL A 4 192.13 -33.30 -68.90
CA VAL A 4 191.30 -34.20 -68.07
C VAL A 4 191.74 -34.22 -66.60
N ASP A 5 193.05 -34.14 -66.33
CA ASP A 5 193.57 -34.12 -64.96
C ASP A 5 193.15 -32.84 -64.21
N GLY A 6 192.92 -31.74 -64.92
CA GLY A 6 192.41 -30.50 -64.31
C GLY A 6 190.98 -30.64 -63.79
N ILE A 7 190.09 -31.24 -64.59
CA ILE A 7 188.67 -31.39 -64.25
C ILE A 7 188.48 -32.33 -63.04
N VAL A 8 189.22 -33.44 -63.01
CA VAL A 8 189.12 -34.41 -61.91
C VAL A 8 189.54 -33.78 -60.58
N LYS A 9 190.57 -32.91 -60.61
CA LYS A 9 191.04 -32.21 -59.42
C LYS A 9 190.03 -31.19 -58.89
N ASP A 10 189.38 -30.44 -59.78
CA ASP A 10 188.34 -29.48 -59.38
C ASP A 10 187.11 -30.18 -58.77
N LEU A 11 186.70 -31.33 -59.31
CA LEU A 11 185.58 -32.11 -58.78
C LEU A 11 185.87 -32.66 -57.38
N ALA A 12 187.10 -33.16 -57.18
CA ALA A 12 187.54 -33.63 -55.87
C ALA A 12 187.51 -32.50 -54.84
N THR A 13 187.91 -31.29 -55.24
CA THR A 13 187.91 -30.11 -54.38
C THR A 13 186.49 -29.66 -54.01
N GLN A 14 185.54 -29.67 -54.97
CA GLN A 14 184.14 -29.32 -54.67
C GLN A 14 183.46 -30.33 -53.75
N THR A 15 183.73 -31.63 -53.93
CA THR A 15 183.15 -32.69 -53.10
C THR A 15 183.56 -32.53 -51.64
N GLU A 16 184.83 -32.16 -51.39
CA GLU A 16 185.34 -31.94 -50.04
C GLU A 16 184.72 -30.69 -49.37
N VAL A 17 184.44 -29.63 -50.15
CA VAL A 17 183.76 -28.42 -49.64
C VAL A 17 182.31 -28.71 -49.25
N VAL A 18 181.58 -29.51 -50.03
CA VAL A 18 180.21 -29.91 -49.69
C VAL A 18 180.19 -30.81 -48.45
N GLY A 19 181.14 -31.75 -48.35
CA GLY A 19 181.31 -32.58 -47.15
C GLY A 19 181.48 -31.75 -45.89
N ARG A 20 182.36 -30.73 -45.93
CA ARG A 20 182.58 -29.83 -44.78
C ARG A 20 181.38 -28.94 -44.45
N LYS A 21 180.57 -28.52 -45.44
CA LYS A 21 179.35 -27.73 -45.19
C LYS A 21 178.24 -28.53 -44.50
N LEU A 22 178.13 -29.82 -44.79
CA LEU A 22 177.14 -30.70 -44.15
C LEU A 22 177.53 -31.03 -42.70
N GLU A 23 178.82 -31.22 -42.41
CA GLU A 23 179.31 -31.44 -41.04
C GLU A 23 179.10 -30.24 -40.10
N GLN A 24 178.95 -29.03 -40.64
CA GLN A 24 178.74 -27.81 -39.85
C GLN A 24 177.27 -27.49 -39.54
N ILE A 25 176.32 -28.34 -39.95
CA ILE A 25 174.91 -28.16 -39.59
C ILE A 25 174.69 -28.67 -38.16
N ASP A 26 174.61 -27.74 -37.21
CA ASP A 26 174.26 -28.00 -35.82
C ASP A 26 172.73 -28.22 -35.66
N LEU A 27 172.32 -29.47 -35.50
CA LEU A 27 170.93 -29.90 -35.32
C LEU A 27 170.45 -29.87 -33.86
N SER A 28 171.28 -29.42 -32.91
CA SER A 28 170.96 -29.44 -31.47
C SER A 28 169.74 -28.60 -31.06
N LYS A 29 169.21 -27.76 -31.95
CA LYS A 29 168.03 -26.92 -31.70
C LYS A 29 166.68 -27.55 -32.04
N LEU A 30 166.63 -28.76 -32.60
CA LEU A 30 165.38 -29.40 -33.05
C LEU A 30 164.70 -30.30 -32.00
N GLU A 31 165.31 -30.54 -30.83
CA GLU A 31 164.89 -31.61 -29.92
C GLU A 31 164.71 -31.13 -28.45
N GLN A 32 164.02 -30.01 -28.23
CA GLN A 32 163.53 -29.63 -26.90
C GLN A 32 162.01 -29.41 -26.92
N ILE A 33 161.26 -30.51 -26.93
CA ILE A 33 159.87 -30.54 -26.43
C ILE A 33 159.95 -31.03 -24.98
N ASP A 34 159.50 -30.20 -24.03
CA ASP A 34 159.59 -30.46 -22.59
C ASP A 34 158.76 -31.71 -22.19
N LEU A 35 159.45 -32.82 -21.90
CA LEU A 35 158.89 -34.09 -21.40
C LEU A 35 157.87 -33.95 -20.23
N PRO A 36 157.98 -32.99 -19.29
CA PRO A 36 157.01 -32.82 -18.20
C PRO A 36 155.59 -32.45 -18.66
N GLU A 37 155.43 -31.68 -19.74
CA GLU A 37 154.10 -31.29 -20.26
C GLU A 37 153.34 -32.51 -20.82
N MET A 38 154.05 -33.48 -21.42
CA MET A 38 153.44 -34.71 -21.94
C MET A 38 152.90 -35.62 -20.82
N ALA A 39 153.56 -35.68 -19.66
CA ALA A 39 153.07 -36.43 -18.51
C ALA A 39 151.79 -35.82 -17.93
N VAL A 40 151.73 -34.49 -17.84
CA VAL A 40 150.52 -33.75 -17.39
C VAL A 40 149.36 -33.94 -18.37
N LEU A 41 149.62 -33.89 -19.68
CA LEU A 41 148.61 -34.16 -20.70
C LEU A 41 148.07 -35.59 -20.60
N THR A 42 148.94 -36.58 -20.37
CA THR A 42 148.54 -37.98 -20.17
C THR A 42 147.65 -38.13 -18.94
N GLN A 43 148.01 -37.50 -17.82
CA GLN A 43 147.19 -37.53 -16.60
C GLN A 43 145.81 -36.88 -16.82
N LYS A 44 145.77 -35.72 -17.49
CA LYS A 44 144.51 -35.05 -17.84
C LYS A 44 143.63 -35.93 -18.75
N MET A 45 144.24 -36.64 -19.70
CA MET A 45 143.52 -37.55 -20.59
C MET A 45 142.88 -38.70 -19.80
N ASN A 46 143.61 -39.31 -18.86
CA ASN A 46 143.05 -40.35 -18.00
C ASN A 46 141.89 -39.87 -17.12
N ILE A 47 141.93 -38.62 -16.63
CA ILE A 47 140.81 -38.02 -15.87
C ILE A 47 139.59 -37.81 -16.78
N VAL A 48 139.81 -37.31 -18.00
CA VAL A 48 138.73 -37.14 -18.99
C VAL A 48 138.09 -38.48 -19.34
N ASP A 49 138.88 -39.53 -19.56
CA ASP A 49 138.35 -40.88 -19.82
C ASP A 49 137.49 -41.40 -18.66
N GLY A 50 137.89 -41.15 -17.41
CA GLY A 50 137.10 -41.45 -16.22
C GLY A 50 135.73 -40.75 -16.23
N ILE A 51 135.71 -39.44 -16.46
CA ILE A 51 134.47 -38.64 -16.51
C ILE A 51 133.54 -39.11 -17.64
N VAL A 52 134.09 -39.42 -18.81
CA VAL A 52 133.32 -39.89 -19.97
C VAL A 52 132.64 -41.24 -19.66
N ASN A 53 133.34 -42.16 -18.99
CA ASN A 53 132.78 -43.45 -18.60
C ASN A 53 131.66 -43.32 -17.55
N ASP A 54 131.81 -42.43 -16.57
CA ASP A 54 130.77 -42.17 -15.57
C ASP A 54 129.51 -41.57 -16.21
N LEU A 55 129.67 -40.62 -17.14
CA LEU A 55 128.56 -40.03 -17.90
C LEU A 55 127.85 -41.06 -18.78
N ALA A 56 128.61 -41.95 -19.44
CA ALA A 56 128.04 -43.02 -20.24
C ALA A 56 127.17 -43.96 -19.39
N THR A 57 127.63 -44.25 -18.16
CA THR A 57 126.88 -45.09 -17.21
C THR A 57 125.61 -44.38 -16.72
N GLN A 58 125.69 -43.11 -16.31
CA GLN A 58 124.51 -42.33 -15.88
C GLN A 58 123.47 -42.17 -16.98
N THR A 59 123.90 -41.93 -18.23
CA THR A 59 123.01 -41.80 -19.37
C THR A 59 122.19 -43.07 -19.59
N LYS A 60 122.84 -44.24 -19.45
CA LYS A 60 122.19 -45.53 -19.59
C LYS A 60 121.16 -45.78 -18.49
N ASP A 61 121.47 -45.39 -17.25
CA ASP A 61 120.55 -45.50 -16.11
C ASP A 61 119.33 -44.57 -16.24
N VAL A 62 119.51 -43.33 -16.71
CA VAL A 62 118.40 -42.41 -16.98
C VAL A 62 117.52 -42.95 -18.11
N GLY A 63 118.12 -43.47 -19.19
CA GLY A 63 117.38 -44.11 -20.28
C GLY A 63 116.51 -45.27 -19.77
N ARG A 64 117.09 -46.14 -18.93
CA ARG A 64 116.35 -47.26 -18.33
C ARG A 64 115.24 -46.80 -17.38
N LYS A 65 115.44 -45.74 -16.59
CA LYS A 65 114.40 -45.16 -15.72
C LYS A 65 113.25 -44.56 -16.52
N LEU A 66 113.53 -43.93 -17.66
CA LEU A 66 112.51 -43.40 -18.56
C LEU A 66 111.70 -44.52 -19.22
N GLU A 67 112.33 -45.61 -19.67
CA GLU A 67 111.63 -46.78 -20.23
C GLU A 67 110.71 -47.48 -19.22
N GLN A 68 111.00 -47.38 -17.92
CA GLN A 68 110.19 -47.98 -16.85
C GLN A 68 108.98 -47.12 -16.44
N ILE A 69 108.78 -45.94 -17.03
CA ILE A 69 107.59 -45.12 -16.77
C ILE A 69 106.38 -45.76 -17.44
N ASP A 70 105.50 -46.33 -16.63
CA ASP A 70 104.21 -46.86 -17.07
C ASP A 70 103.20 -45.74 -17.34
N LEU A 71 102.98 -45.44 -18.63
CA LEU A 71 102.02 -44.44 -19.10
C LEU A 71 100.61 -45.00 -19.36
N SER A 72 100.36 -46.29 -19.10
CA SER A 72 99.06 -46.94 -19.38
C SER A 72 97.88 -46.30 -18.64
N LYS A 73 98.15 -45.55 -17.56
CA LYS A 73 97.13 -44.81 -16.80
C LYS A 73 96.70 -43.48 -17.42
N LEU A 74 97.41 -42.95 -18.43
CA LEU A 74 97.04 -41.69 -19.11
C LEU A 74 96.03 -41.90 -20.25
N GLU A 75 95.98 -43.10 -20.84
CA GLU A 75 95.09 -43.42 -21.98
C GLU A 75 93.66 -43.80 -21.53
N GLN A 76 93.44 -44.01 -20.23
CA GLN A 76 92.12 -44.25 -19.63
C GLN A 76 91.48 -42.99 -19.01
N ILE A 77 91.86 -41.79 -19.45
CA ILE A 77 91.02 -40.61 -19.20
C ILE A 77 89.75 -40.80 -20.05
N ASP A 78 88.62 -40.99 -19.35
CA ASP A 78 87.37 -41.55 -19.84
C ASP A 78 86.75 -40.77 -21.03
N LEU A 79 87.07 -41.17 -22.27
CA LEU A 79 86.45 -40.65 -23.49
C LEU A 79 84.94 -40.98 -23.56
N SER A 80 84.46 -41.93 -22.77
CA SER A 80 83.04 -42.33 -22.72
C SER A 80 82.20 -41.22 -22.09
N GLU A 81 82.71 -40.53 -21.06
CA GLU A 81 82.03 -39.38 -20.44
C GLU A 81 81.91 -38.20 -21.41
N MET A 82 82.93 -37.95 -22.25
CA MET A 82 82.89 -36.93 -23.31
C MET A 82 81.82 -37.23 -24.37
N ALA A 83 81.70 -38.49 -24.80
CA ALA A 83 80.68 -38.91 -25.76
C ALA A 83 79.25 -38.74 -25.19
N VAL A 84 79.04 -39.11 -23.92
CA VAL A 84 77.75 -38.93 -23.23
C VAL A 84 77.42 -37.43 -23.07
N LEU A 85 78.41 -36.59 -22.77
CA LEU A 85 78.23 -35.14 -22.70
C LEU A 85 77.84 -34.55 -24.06
N THR A 86 78.47 -34.99 -25.15
CA THR A 86 78.11 -34.55 -26.51
C THR A 86 76.69 -34.97 -26.86
N GLN A 87 76.29 -36.20 -26.54
CA GLN A 87 74.91 -36.66 -26.76
C GLN A 87 73.89 -35.83 -25.97
N LYS A 88 74.17 -35.55 -24.69
CA LYS A 88 73.30 -34.71 -23.86
C LYS A 88 73.19 -33.29 -24.40
N MET A 89 74.30 -32.73 -24.90
CA MET A 89 74.32 -31.40 -25.51
C MET A 89 73.45 -31.34 -26.77
N ASN A 90 73.53 -32.35 -27.64
CA ASN A 90 72.69 -32.45 -28.83
C ASN A 90 71.19 -32.55 -28.51
N ILE A 91 70.81 -33.24 -27.41
CA ILE A 91 69.42 -33.32 -26.96
C ILE A 91 68.93 -31.96 -26.46
N VAL A 92 69.76 -31.26 -25.68
CA VAL A 92 69.45 -29.90 -25.20
C VAL A 92 69.26 -28.94 -26.37
N ASP A 93 70.13 -28.99 -27.38
CA ASP A 93 70.01 -28.17 -28.59
C ASP A 93 68.69 -28.43 -29.32
N GLY A 94 68.26 -29.70 -29.42
CA GLY A 94 66.96 -30.06 -29.97
C GLY A 94 65.79 -29.43 -29.21
N ILE A 95 65.78 -29.55 -27.87
CA ILE A 95 64.73 -28.97 -27.01
C ILE A 95 64.69 -27.44 -27.15
N VAL A 96 65.84 -26.78 -27.17
CA VAL A 96 65.94 -25.32 -27.30
C VAL A 96 65.36 -24.85 -28.64
N ASN A 97 65.64 -25.57 -29.74
CA ASN A 97 65.11 -25.24 -31.06
C ASN A 97 63.58 -25.42 -31.15
N ASP A 98 63.04 -26.48 -30.54
CA ASP A 98 61.60 -26.71 -30.50
C ASP A 98 60.88 -25.62 -29.70
N LEU A 99 61.42 -25.23 -28.54
CA LEU A 99 60.88 -24.14 -27.73
C LEU A 99 60.93 -22.78 -28.44
N ALA A 100 62.02 -22.49 -29.15
CA ALA A 100 62.14 -21.28 -29.95
C ALA A 100 61.07 -21.22 -31.05
N THR A 101 60.79 -22.34 -31.69
CA THR A 101 59.75 -22.46 -32.71
C THR A 101 58.35 -22.26 -32.11
N GLN A 102 58.03 -22.94 -31.01
CA GLN A 102 56.74 -22.80 -30.32
C GLN A 102 56.50 -21.36 -29.85
N THR A 103 57.53 -20.70 -29.31
CA THR A 103 57.44 -19.30 -28.85
C THR A 103 57.08 -18.36 -30.00
N LYS A 104 57.71 -18.56 -31.17
CA LYS A 104 57.42 -17.77 -32.37
C LYS A 104 55.98 -17.96 -32.86
N ASP A 105 55.47 -19.20 -32.80
CA ASP A 105 54.09 -19.51 -33.19
C ASP A 105 53.06 -18.91 -32.24
N VAL A 106 53.32 -18.93 -30.93
CA VAL A 106 52.46 -18.25 -29.94
C VAL A 106 52.47 -16.74 -30.16
N GLY A 107 53.63 -16.13 -30.42
CA GLY A 107 53.74 -14.71 -30.75
C GLY A 107 52.91 -14.33 -31.98
N ARG A 108 52.99 -15.12 -33.06
CA ARG A 108 52.15 -14.93 -34.26
C ARG A 108 50.66 -15.08 -33.98
N LYS A 109 50.27 -16.08 -33.19
CA LYS A 109 48.86 -16.28 -32.82
C LYS A 109 48.32 -15.10 -32.01
N LEU A 110 49.13 -14.51 -31.12
CA LEU A 110 48.76 -13.32 -30.37
C LEU A 110 48.65 -12.08 -31.27
N GLU A 111 49.57 -11.87 -32.21
CA GLU A 111 49.48 -10.77 -33.19
C GLU A 111 48.26 -10.88 -34.12
N GLN A 112 47.78 -12.09 -34.36
CA GLN A 112 46.56 -12.35 -35.15
C GLN A 112 45.26 -12.15 -34.36
N ILE A 113 45.32 -11.95 -33.03
CA ILE A 113 44.13 -11.58 -32.25
C ILE A 113 43.78 -10.14 -32.59
N ASP A 114 42.74 -9.98 -33.40
CA ASP A 114 42.14 -8.70 -33.73
C ASP A 114 41.35 -8.14 -32.51
N LEU A 115 42.01 -7.27 -31.74
CA LEU A 115 41.42 -6.58 -30.59
C LEU A 115 40.38 -5.52 -30.99
N SER A 116 40.26 -5.15 -32.27
CA SER A 116 39.28 -4.15 -32.74
C SER A 116 37.83 -4.63 -32.56
N LYS A 117 37.61 -5.94 -32.34
CA LYS A 117 36.31 -6.52 -31.99
C LYS A 117 35.91 -6.31 -30.53
N LEU A 118 36.83 -5.91 -29.66
CA LEU A 118 36.56 -5.64 -28.23
C LEU A 118 36.23 -4.18 -27.93
N GLU A 119 36.33 -3.28 -28.92
CA GLU A 119 36.14 -1.83 -28.72
C GLU A 119 35.12 -1.24 -29.72
N GLN A 120 33.91 -1.80 -29.79
CA GLN A 120 32.70 -1.10 -30.26
C GLN A 120 31.47 -1.63 -29.53
N ILE A 121 31.36 -1.36 -28.22
CA ILE A 121 30.03 -1.30 -27.61
C ILE A 121 29.45 0.05 -28.04
N ASP A 122 28.52 0.02 -29.00
CA ASP A 122 27.77 1.18 -29.46
C ASP A 122 26.84 1.69 -28.35
N LEU A 123 27.40 2.50 -27.45
CA LEU A 123 26.68 3.15 -26.34
C LEU A 123 25.71 4.25 -26.82
N SER A 124 25.75 4.64 -28.11
CA SER A 124 24.87 5.69 -28.65
C SER A 124 23.39 5.31 -28.57
N LYS A 125 23.08 4.01 -28.56
CA LYS A 125 21.71 3.50 -28.38
C LYS A 125 21.22 3.61 -26.95
N LEU A 126 22.10 3.55 -25.94
CA LEU A 126 21.71 3.71 -24.54
C LEU A 126 21.37 5.17 -24.23
N GLU A 127 22.19 6.10 -24.72
CA GLU A 127 22.02 7.54 -24.48
C GLU A 127 20.79 8.12 -25.22
N GLN A 128 20.49 7.61 -26.42
CA GLN A 128 19.29 8.02 -27.15
C GLN A 128 17.98 7.50 -26.53
N ILE A 129 17.97 6.29 -25.95
CA ILE A 129 16.77 5.73 -25.30
C ILE A 129 16.42 6.53 -24.05
N ASP A 130 17.41 6.86 -23.22
CA ASP A 130 17.18 7.56 -21.94
C ASP A 130 16.67 9.01 -22.18
N LEU A 131 17.27 9.73 -23.14
CA LEU A 131 16.85 11.11 -23.45
C LEU A 131 15.49 11.20 -24.14
N SER A 132 15.16 10.25 -25.03
CA SER A 132 13.88 10.26 -25.74
C SER A 132 12.72 9.85 -24.83
N GLU A 133 12.91 8.88 -23.94
CA GLU A 133 11.92 8.52 -22.92
C GLU A 133 11.72 9.66 -21.91
N MET A 134 12.79 10.31 -21.45
CA MET A 134 12.68 11.49 -20.57
C MET A 134 11.95 12.66 -21.23
N ALA A 135 12.21 12.94 -22.52
CA ALA A 135 11.51 13.99 -23.26
C ALA A 135 10.01 13.68 -23.40
N VAL A 136 9.65 12.43 -23.73
CA VAL A 136 8.26 11.97 -23.82
C VAL A 136 7.57 12.02 -22.46
N LEU A 137 8.24 11.62 -21.39
CA LEU A 137 7.71 11.71 -20.03
C LEU A 137 7.48 13.17 -19.61
N THR A 138 8.42 14.07 -19.93
CA THR A 138 8.27 15.51 -19.69
C THR A 138 7.07 16.08 -20.44
N GLN A 139 6.91 15.72 -21.72
CA GLN A 139 5.75 16.13 -22.52
C GLN A 139 4.44 15.62 -21.93
N LYS A 140 4.39 14.34 -21.52
CA LYS A 140 3.21 13.76 -20.85
C LYS A 140 2.90 14.47 -19.54
N MET A 141 3.91 14.82 -18.76
CA MET A 141 3.76 15.55 -17.51
C MET A 141 3.17 16.95 -17.76
N ASN A 142 3.68 17.69 -18.75
CA ASN A 142 3.11 18.99 -19.14
C ASN A 142 1.65 18.89 -19.62
N ILE A 143 1.29 17.81 -20.33
CA ILE A 143 -0.10 17.56 -20.73
C ILE A 143 -0.98 17.28 -19.50
N ILE A 144 -0.49 16.48 -18.56
CA ILE A 144 -1.19 16.20 -17.30
C ILE A 144 -1.40 17.48 -16.49
N ASP A 145 -0.38 18.33 -16.38
CA ASP A 145 -0.49 19.63 -15.70
C ASP A 145 -1.54 20.53 -16.36
N GLY A 146 -1.59 20.56 -17.69
CA GLY A 146 -2.64 21.25 -18.45
C GLY A 146 -4.04 20.72 -18.12
N ILE A 147 -4.21 19.40 -18.15
CA ILE A 147 -5.47 18.73 -17.79
C ILE A 147 -5.88 19.06 -16.35
N VAL A 148 -4.96 19.01 -15.39
CA VAL A 148 -5.22 19.31 -13.98
C VAL A 148 -5.67 20.77 -13.80
N ASN A 149 -5.03 21.71 -14.48
CA ASN A 149 -5.41 23.13 -14.43
C ASN A 149 -6.80 23.38 -15.06
N ASP A 150 -7.10 22.72 -16.18
CA ASP A 150 -8.42 22.79 -16.82
C ASP A 150 -9.51 22.22 -15.89
N LEU A 151 -9.24 21.07 -15.25
CA LEU A 151 -10.14 20.48 -14.25
C LEU A 151 -10.35 21.38 -13.04
N ALA A 152 -9.29 22.00 -12.52
CA ALA A 152 -9.39 22.95 -11.40
C ALA A 152 -10.28 24.14 -11.79
N THR A 153 -10.07 24.70 -12.98
CA THR A 153 -10.89 25.81 -13.52
C THR A 153 -12.35 25.39 -13.69
N GLN A 154 -12.60 24.21 -14.28
CA GLN A 154 -13.96 23.68 -14.42
C GLN A 154 -14.63 23.45 -13.08
N THR A 155 -13.89 22.94 -12.08
CA THR A 155 -14.39 22.73 -10.72
C THR A 155 -14.76 24.05 -10.06
N GLU A 156 -13.95 25.09 -10.21
CA GLU A 156 -14.24 26.42 -9.71
C GLU A 156 -15.48 27.04 -10.39
N VAL A 157 -15.63 26.86 -11.71
CA VAL A 157 -16.81 27.30 -12.47
C VAL A 157 -18.06 26.55 -12.02
N VAL A 158 -17.98 25.23 -11.80
CA VAL A 158 -19.08 24.43 -11.26
C VAL A 158 -19.44 24.87 -9.85
N GLY A 159 -18.45 25.15 -8.99
CA GLY A 159 -18.64 25.72 -7.66
C GLY A 159 -19.40 27.05 -7.72
N ARG A 160 -18.94 27.99 -8.55
CA ARG A 160 -19.62 29.28 -8.78
C ARG A 160 -21.04 29.10 -9.34
N LYS A 161 -21.27 28.15 -10.25
CA LYS A 161 -22.61 27.85 -10.78
C LYS A 161 -23.52 27.23 -9.72
N LEU A 162 -23.00 26.39 -8.82
CA LEU A 162 -23.75 25.83 -7.69
C LEU A 162 -24.13 26.92 -6.67
N GLU A 163 -23.20 27.82 -6.32
CA GLU A 163 -23.48 28.99 -5.47
C GLU A 163 -24.51 29.93 -6.11
N GLN A 164 -24.43 30.11 -7.44
CA GLN A 164 -25.43 30.86 -8.20
C GLN A 164 -26.78 30.14 -8.24
N ILE A 165 -26.86 28.81 -8.33
CA ILE A 165 -28.15 28.07 -8.24
C ILE A 165 -28.76 28.21 -6.83
N ALA A 166 -27.92 28.21 -5.79
CA ALA A 166 -28.38 28.46 -4.41
C ALA A 166 -28.91 29.89 -4.23
N SER A 167 -28.27 30.89 -4.85
CA SER A 167 -28.67 32.31 -4.76
C SER A 167 -29.83 32.69 -5.70
N SER A 168 -29.82 32.17 -6.94
CA SER A 168 -30.79 32.51 -8.00
C SER A 168 -32.18 31.91 -7.80
N LYS A 169 -32.33 30.86 -6.98
CA LYS A 169 -33.65 30.35 -6.60
C LYS A 169 -34.42 31.26 -5.65
N VAL A 170 -33.79 32.31 -5.11
CA VAL A 170 -34.42 33.22 -4.15
C VAL A 170 -34.73 34.58 -4.77
N GLU A 171 -33.94 35.06 -5.72
CA GLU A 171 -34.05 36.43 -6.25
C GLU A 171 -35.24 36.71 -7.18
N GLY A 172 -35.94 35.69 -7.68
CA GLY A 172 -37.17 35.85 -8.49
C GLY A 172 -38.48 35.54 -7.75
N LEU A 173 -38.41 35.07 -6.50
CA LEU A 173 -39.59 34.74 -5.70
C LEU A 173 -40.11 35.99 -5.01
N ASP A 174 -41.44 36.12 -4.96
CA ASP A 174 -42.08 37.17 -4.19
C ASP A 174 -41.66 37.07 -2.70
N PRO A 175 -41.68 38.19 -1.96
CA PRO A 175 -41.19 38.24 -0.59
C PRO A 175 -41.84 37.21 0.35
N GLN A 176 -43.10 36.83 0.10
CA GLN A 176 -43.82 35.88 0.93
C GLN A 176 -43.34 34.44 0.66
N THR A 177 -43.17 34.06 -0.61
CA THR A 177 -42.64 32.74 -0.97
C THR A 177 -41.19 32.57 -0.51
N ARG A 178 -40.37 33.62 -0.60
CA ARG A 178 -39.00 33.62 -0.04
C ARG A 178 -39.00 33.39 1.47
N LYS A 179 -39.89 34.06 2.19
CA LYS A 179 -40.05 33.89 3.64
C LYS A 179 -40.49 32.47 3.99
N TYR A 180 -41.45 31.90 3.26
CA TYR A 180 -41.88 30.51 3.48
C TYR A 180 -40.73 29.52 3.29
N LEU A 181 -39.91 29.68 2.25
CA LEU A 181 -38.77 28.79 2.02
C LEU A 181 -37.68 28.95 3.07
N GLN A 182 -37.40 30.17 3.54
CA GLN A 182 -36.48 30.41 4.65
C GLN A 182 -36.99 29.82 5.96
N ASP A 183 -38.28 29.91 6.24
CA ASP A 183 -38.91 29.32 7.43
C ASP A 183 -38.85 27.78 7.36
N ILE A 184 -39.13 27.17 6.21
CA ILE A 184 -39.00 25.73 5.98
C ILE A 184 -37.54 25.28 6.17
N GLN A 185 -36.59 26.00 5.57
CA GLN A 185 -35.18 25.66 5.68
C GLN A 185 -34.69 25.79 7.13
N THR A 186 -35.10 26.83 7.84
CA THR A 186 -34.82 27.03 9.27
C THR A 186 -35.44 25.93 10.13
N GLN A 187 -36.64 25.45 9.81
CA GLN A 187 -37.27 24.35 10.53
C GLN A 187 -36.57 23.01 10.27
N LEU A 188 -36.13 22.77 9.03
CA LEU A 188 -35.37 21.58 8.64
C LEU A 188 -33.94 21.58 9.21
N THR A 189 -33.32 22.74 9.39
CA THR A 189 -32.01 22.88 10.06
C THR A 189 -32.12 23.07 11.58
N SER A 190 -33.30 23.39 12.11
CA SER A 190 -33.51 23.39 13.56
C SER A 190 -33.35 21.97 14.07
N ASP A 191 -32.54 21.80 15.11
CA ASP A 191 -32.25 20.49 15.70
C ASP A 191 -33.50 19.74 16.18
N THR A 192 -34.67 20.38 16.21
CA THR A 192 -35.95 19.89 16.70
C THR A 192 -36.57 18.77 15.86
N LEU A 193 -36.33 18.74 14.55
CA LEU A 193 -36.93 17.76 13.63
C LEU A 193 -35.83 16.99 12.89
N THR A 194 -35.85 15.66 12.96
CA THR A 194 -34.87 14.83 12.25
C THR A 194 -35.57 13.74 11.45
N LEU A 195 -35.30 13.69 10.14
CA LEU A 195 -35.70 12.57 9.28
C LEU A 195 -34.66 11.46 9.42
N GLN A 196 -35.06 10.28 9.88
CA GLN A 196 -34.18 9.12 9.95
C GLN A 196 -34.62 8.07 8.94
N TYR A 197 -33.77 7.84 7.94
CA TYR A 197 -33.80 6.67 7.07
C TYR A 197 -32.59 5.82 7.45
N ASP A 198 -32.80 4.68 8.11
CA ASP A 198 -31.72 3.80 8.57
C ASP A 198 -31.87 2.41 7.93
N ASP A 199 -31.29 2.27 6.74
CA ASP A 199 -31.29 1.03 5.95
C ASP A 199 -30.39 -0.06 6.58
N ALA A 200 -29.53 0.30 7.54
CA ALA A 200 -28.52 -0.61 8.09
C ALA A 200 -29.07 -1.56 9.17
N ARG A 201 -30.29 -1.31 9.70
CA ARG A 201 -30.84 -2.05 10.85
C ARG A 201 -32.26 -2.58 10.63
N GLY A 202 -32.83 -2.41 9.44
CA GLY A 202 -34.21 -2.80 9.15
C GLY A 202 -35.26 -2.03 9.96
N TYR A 203 -34.95 -0.82 10.42
CA TYR A 203 -35.93 0.03 11.09
C TYR A 203 -36.81 0.75 10.08
N ASP A 204 -38.11 0.79 10.35
CA ASP A 204 -39.03 1.58 9.55
C ASP A 204 -38.62 3.06 9.52
N PRO A 205 -38.70 3.71 8.35
CA PRO A 205 -38.46 5.15 8.22
C PRO A 205 -39.27 5.93 9.27
N SER A 206 -38.63 6.88 9.94
CA SER A 206 -39.29 7.66 11.00
C SER A 206 -38.93 9.14 10.99
N ILE A 207 -39.91 9.96 11.36
CA ILE A 207 -39.74 11.37 11.67
C ILE A 207 -39.62 11.48 13.19
N ARG A 208 -38.55 12.10 13.69
CA ARG A 208 -38.31 12.24 15.13
C ARG A 208 -38.41 13.70 15.56
N PHE A 209 -39.08 13.92 16.68
CA PHE A 209 -39.21 15.24 17.31
C PHE A 209 -38.37 15.27 18.58
N LYS A 210 -37.55 16.31 18.75
CA LYS A 210 -36.88 16.57 20.03
C LYS A 210 -37.76 17.40 20.95
N ASP A 211 -37.68 17.14 22.25
CA ASP A 211 -38.28 17.98 23.27
C ASP A 211 -37.44 19.25 23.52
N LYS A 212 -37.91 20.11 24.42
CA LYS A 212 -37.25 21.38 24.79
C LYS A 212 -35.82 21.22 25.30
N ASP A 213 -35.46 20.01 25.77
CA ASP A 213 -34.15 19.69 26.33
C ASP A 213 -33.25 19.01 25.28
N GLY A 214 -33.72 18.91 24.02
CA GLY A 214 -32.98 18.29 22.92
C GLY A 214 -32.99 16.75 22.94
N ALA A 215 -33.77 16.11 23.81
CA ALA A 215 -33.93 14.66 23.83
C ALA A 215 -35.09 14.22 22.94
N LEU A 216 -35.17 12.94 22.54
CA LEU A 216 -36.28 12.44 21.72
C LEU A 216 -37.62 12.59 22.45
N GLY A 217 -38.49 13.49 22.02
CA GLY A 217 -39.80 13.77 22.63
C GLY A 217 -40.97 13.06 21.94
N GLY A 218 -40.82 12.72 20.66
CA GLY A 218 -41.86 12.05 19.88
C GLY A 218 -41.35 11.43 18.58
N SER A 219 -42.18 10.63 17.93
CA SER A 219 -41.89 10.10 16.59
C SER A 219 -43.14 9.85 15.75
N ILE A 220 -43.03 9.95 14.42
CA ILE A 220 -43.97 9.37 13.46
C ILE A 220 -43.26 8.21 12.76
N ARG A 221 -43.83 7.01 12.80
CA ARG A 221 -43.26 5.82 12.15
C ARG A 221 -44.32 4.82 11.70
N ARG A 222 -43.92 3.89 10.82
CA ARG A 222 -44.73 2.69 10.57
C ARG A 222 -44.74 1.77 11.78
N VAL A 223 -45.88 1.12 12.02
CA VAL A 223 -46.08 0.14 13.10
C VAL A 223 -46.88 -1.04 12.57
N GLY A 224 -46.63 -2.23 13.12
CA GLY A 224 -47.38 -3.44 12.81
C GLY A 224 -48.27 -3.88 13.97
N LYS A 225 -49.44 -4.44 13.66
CA LYS A 225 -50.34 -5.17 14.56
C LYS A 225 -50.80 -6.44 13.86
N GLY A 226 -50.18 -7.57 14.20
CA GLY A 226 -50.40 -8.81 13.44
C GLY A 226 -49.95 -8.63 11.99
N ASP A 227 -50.83 -8.92 11.04
CA ASP A 227 -50.58 -8.80 9.60
C ASP A 227 -50.84 -7.39 9.03
N ILE A 228 -51.26 -6.44 9.89
CA ILE A 228 -51.71 -5.12 9.47
C ILE A 228 -50.64 -4.08 9.80
N THR A 229 -50.29 -3.26 8.81
CA THR A 229 -49.39 -2.12 8.97
C THR A 229 -50.17 -0.82 9.15
N GLY A 230 -49.54 0.18 9.77
CA GLY A 230 -50.14 1.48 10.00
C GLY A 230 -49.12 2.58 10.26
N LEU A 231 -49.58 3.83 10.27
CA LEU A 231 -48.80 5.00 10.63
C LEU A 231 -49.14 5.41 12.06
N SER A 232 -48.14 5.51 12.93
CA SER A 232 -48.31 5.90 14.33
C SER A 232 -47.59 7.18 14.68
N ILE A 233 -48.23 7.99 15.51
CA ILE A 233 -47.67 9.16 16.18
C ILE A 233 -47.46 8.80 17.65
N SER A 234 -46.21 8.77 18.09
CA SER A 234 -45.80 8.47 19.46
C SER A 234 -45.31 9.72 20.17
N THR A 235 -45.62 9.85 21.46
CA THR A 235 -45.05 10.87 22.35
C THR A 235 -44.64 10.25 23.67
N LYS A 236 -43.78 10.94 24.42
CA LYS A 236 -43.42 10.51 25.77
C LYS A 236 -44.67 10.41 26.67
N ASP A 237 -44.75 9.34 27.45
CA ASP A 237 -45.67 9.24 28.57
C ASP A 237 -45.05 9.80 29.86
N LYS A 238 -45.74 9.64 30.99
CA LYS A 238 -45.25 10.09 32.30
C LYS A 238 -43.97 9.38 32.74
N SER A 239 -43.66 8.21 32.18
CA SER A 239 -42.42 7.46 32.45
C SER A 239 -41.24 7.92 31.58
N GLY A 240 -41.49 8.80 30.61
CA GLY A 240 -40.49 9.22 29.62
C GLY A 240 -40.35 8.25 28.44
N SER A 241 -41.17 7.20 28.37
CA SER A 241 -41.17 6.21 27.28
C SER A 241 -42.03 6.70 26.12
N LEU A 242 -41.61 6.46 24.88
CA LEU A 242 -42.43 6.74 23.70
C LEU A 242 -43.59 5.75 23.62
N VAL A 243 -44.81 6.27 23.69
CA VAL A 243 -46.04 5.50 23.53
C VAL A 243 -46.84 6.00 22.34
N ASN A 244 -47.46 5.07 21.61
CA ASN A 244 -48.31 5.38 20.45
C ASN A 244 -49.59 6.06 20.94
N ARG A 245 -49.77 7.34 20.57
CA ARG A 245 -50.94 8.15 20.95
C ARG A 245 -52.04 8.05 19.93
N VAL A 246 -51.67 8.08 18.65
CA VAL A 246 -52.59 7.97 17.53
C VAL A 246 -52.00 6.99 16.54
N THR A 247 -52.79 6.04 16.06
CA THR A 247 -52.37 5.09 15.04
C THR A 247 -53.44 4.95 13.98
N PHE A 248 -53.05 5.10 12.72
CA PHE A 248 -53.88 4.89 11.54
C PHE A 248 -53.44 3.59 10.88
N TYR A 249 -54.25 2.55 10.95
CA TYR A 249 -53.96 1.28 10.27
C TYR A 249 -54.47 1.32 8.83
N ASP A 250 -53.83 0.53 7.96
CA ASP A 250 -54.14 0.48 6.54
C ASP A 250 -55.54 -0.12 6.25
N ASP A 251 -56.11 -0.84 7.22
CA ASP A 251 -57.51 -1.31 7.23
C ASP A 251 -58.53 -0.22 7.58
N LYS A 252 -58.07 1.03 7.72
CA LYS A 252 -58.81 2.24 8.12
C LYS A 252 -59.16 2.31 9.60
N ASP A 253 -58.70 1.40 10.43
CA ASP A 253 -58.84 1.55 11.87
C ASP A 253 -58.04 2.77 12.37
N VAL A 254 -58.67 3.57 13.24
CA VAL A 254 -57.99 4.66 13.95
C VAL A 254 -58.01 4.36 15.44
N TYR A 255 -56.84 4.29 16.05
CA TYR A 255 -56.68 4.11 17.48
C TYR A 255 -56.19 5.38 18.15
N ILE A 256 -56.82 5.76 19.26
CA ILE A 256 -56.40 6.85 20.13
C ILE A 256 -56.10 6.27 21.51
N HIS A 257 -54.90 6.50 22.03
CA HIS A 257 -54.43 5.94 23.31
C HIS A 257 -54.61 4.42 23.42
N GLY A 258 -54.43 3.70 22.32
CA GLY A 258 -54.58 2.23 22.27
C GLY A 258 -56.04 1.74 22.22
N GLN A 259 -57.03 2.64 22.25
CA GLN A 259 -58.45 2.30 22.07
C GLN A 259 -58.86 2.53 20.61
N CYS A 260 -59.59 1.58 20.03
CA CYS A 260 -60.17 1.74 18.70
C CYS A 260 -61.22 2.87 18.77
N PHE A 261 -60.94 3.95 18.04
CA PHE A 261 -61.81 5.12 17.97
C PHE A 261 -62.63 5.13 16.69
N ILE A 262 -62.11 4.61 15.58
CA ILE A 262 -62.86 4.35 14.33
C ILE A 262 -62.53 2.93 13.90
N GLY A 263 -63.55 2.10 13.70
CA GLY A 263 -63.37 0.79 13.08
C GLY A 263 -63.42 0.93 11.56
N GLY A 264 -62.57 0.19 10.84
CA GLY A 264 -62.45 0.30 9.37
C GLY A 264 -63.74 -0.03 8.58
N THR A 265 -64.76 -0.60 9.24
CA THR A 265 -66.10 -0.82 8.70
C THR A 265 -67.01 0.40 8.78
N ASP A 266 -66.68 1.40 9.60
CA ASP A 266 -67.46 2.62 9.75
C ASP A 266 -67.23 3.53 8.55
N THR A 267 -68.31 3.85 7.83
CA THR A 267 -68.27 4.64 6.58
C THR A 267 -67.77 6.08 6.78
N SER A 268 -67.77 6.58 8.02
CA SER A 268 -67.31 7.92 8.38
C SER A 268 -67.01 8.07 9.88
N ILE A 269 -66.12 9.00 10.23
CA ILE A 269 -65.94 9.47 11.61
C ILE A 269 -67.27 9.95 12.24
N PHE A 270 -68.17 10.52 11.43
CA PHE A 270 -69.48 10.95 11.91
C PHE A 270 -70.41 9.78 12.25
N ASP A 271 -70.29 8.66 11.52
CA ASP A 271 -71.07 7.45 11.79
C ASP A 271 -70.66 6.82 13.12
N GLU A 272 -69.36 6.82 13.40
CA GLU A 272 -68.82 6.31 14.66
C GLU A 272 -69.15 7.22 15.86
N ILE A 273 -69.02 8.55 15.70
CA ILE A 273 -69.50 9.51 16.70
C ILE A 273 -71.00 9.29 16.98
N LYS A 274 -71.80 9.09 15.93
CA LYS A 274 -73.22 8.78 16.07
C LYS A 274 -73.45 7.45 16.78
N ARG A 275 -72.68 6.39 16.47
CA ARG A 275 -72.77 5.07 17.12
C ARG A 275 -72.46 5.16 18.62
N GLN A 276 -71.43 5.92 19.00
CA GLN A 276 -71.01 6.12 20.38
C GLN A 276 -71.98 7.01 21.18
N LEU A 277 -72.46 8.12 20.57
CA LEU A 277 -73.34 9.07 21.25
C LEU A 277 -74.81 8.62 21.30
N LYS A 278 -75.28 7.82 20.33
CA LYS A 278 -76.68 7.40 20.27
C LYS A 278 -77.15 6.70 21.55
N PRO A 279 -76.44 5.72 22.13
CA PRO A 279 -76.84 5.11 23.41
C PRO A 279 -76.91 6.12 24.56
N TYR A 280 -75.96 7.07 24.63
CA TYR A 280 -75.95 8.10 25.66
C TYR A 280 -77.13 9.07 25.53
N ILE A 281 -77.36 9.59 24.32
CA ILE A 281 -78.50 10.48 24.02
C ILE A 281 -79.82 9.74 24.26
N LEU A 282 -79.94 8.50 23.78
CA LEU A 282 -81.13 7.67 24.04
C LEU A 282 -81.31 7.41 25.53
N GLY A 283 -80.24 7.19 26.29
CA GLY A 283 -80.28 7.07 27.74
C GLY A 283 -80.75 8.35 28.44
N LEU A 284 -80.28 9.52 27.99
CA LEU A 284 -80.74 10.81 28.50
C LEU A 284 -82.21 11.08 28.18
N LEU A 285 -82.69 10.61 27.02
CA LEU A 285 -84.08 10.74 26.59
C LEU A 285 -84.99 9.64 27.15
N ARG A 286 -84.44 8.51 27.61
CA ARG A 286 -85.21 7.37 28.11
C ARG A 286 -86.02 7.79 29.33
N GLY A 287 -87.34 7.66 29.23
CA GLY A 287 -88.28 8.05 30.29
C GLY A 287 -88.65 9.53 30.31
N ARG A 288 -88.09 10.36 29.41
CA ARG A 288 -88.54 11.73 29.25
C ARG A 288 -89.72 11.78 28.27
N THR A 289 -90.90 12.08 28.78
CA THR A 289 -92.05 12.45 27.94
C THR A 289 -92.13 13.96 27.80
N THR A 290 -92.96 14.43 26.87
CA THR A 290 -93.37 15.84 26.80
C THR A 290 -93.90 16.29 28.16
N THR A 291 -93.57 17.53 28.55
CA THR A 291 -94.09 18.17 29.75
C THR A 291 -95.35 18.96 29.40
N TRP A 292 -96.42 18.78 30.18
CA TRP A 292 -97.73 19.40 29.95
C TRP A 292 -98.08 20.29 31.14
N CYS A 293 -98.66 21.46 30.88
CA CYS A 293 -99.14 22.34 31.93
C CYS A 293 -100.58 21.97 32.29
N ALA A 294 -100.90 21.89 33.59
CA ALA A 294 -102.23 21.52 34.04
C ALA A 294 -102.62 22.19 35.35
N ARG A 295 -103.93 22.38 35.52
CA ARG A 295 -104.52 22.60 36.84
C ARG A 295 -104.87 21.25 37.44
N ILE A 296 -104.57 21.06 38.71
CA ILE A 296 -104.85 19.82 39.43
C ILE A 296 -105.77 20.11 40.62
N ARG A 297 -106.54 19.10 41.02
CA ARG A 297 -107.52 19.15 42.12
C ARG A 297 -106.90 18.87 43.48
N VAL A 298 -105.65 18.43 43.51
CA VAL A 298 -104.92 17.99 44.70
C VAL A 298 -103.75 18.93 45.01
N ARG A 299 -103.32 19.00 46.26
CA ARG A 299 -102.06 19.66 46.60
C ARG A 299 -100.91 18.71 46.28
N ALA A 300 -99.95 19.19 45.49
CA ALA A 300 -98.75 18.44 45.15
C ALA A 300 -97.51 19.35 45.17
N SER A 301 -96.35 18.75 45.42
CA SER A 301 -95.02 19.35 45.41
C SER A 301 -94.21 18.85 44.22
N ILE A 302 -93.13 19.56 43.88
CA ILE A 302 -92.19 19.11 42.83
C ILE A 302 -91.63 17.73 43.20
N GLY A 303 -91.71 16.78 42.28
CA GLY A 303 -91.31 15.38 42.45
C GLY A 303 -92.46 14.41 42.75
N ASP A 304 -93.61 14.91 43.21
CA ASP A 304 -94.77 14.06 43.53
C ASP A 304 -95.31 13.38 42.26
N ILE A 305 -95.87 12.18 42.41
CA ILE A 305 -96.58 11.46 41.35
C ILE A 305 -98.07 11.47 41.66
N ILE A 306 -98.87 12.04 40.76
CA ILE A 306 -100.33 12.11 40.85
C ILE A 306 -101.01 11.19 39.83
N SER A 307 -102.28 10.90 40.07
CA SER A 307 -103.12 10.22 39.07
C SER A 307 -103.61 11.23 38.04
N GLY A 308 -103.77 10.80 36.79
CA GLY A 308 -104.40 11.61 35.75
C GLY A 308 -105.83 12.05 36.09
N SER A 309 -106.53 11.30 36.94
CA SER A 309 -107.86 11.66 37.46
C SER A 309 -107.85 12.90 38.36
N ASP A 310 -106.69 13.25 38.91
CA ASP A 310 -106.49 14.43 39.76
C ASP A 310 -106.31 15.70 38.93
N ILE A 311 -106.18 15.57 37.61
CA ILE A 311 -106.05 16.70 36.69
C ILE A 311 -107.45 17.27 36.40
N GLU A 312 -107.59 18.58 36.60
CA GLU A 312 -108.83 19.30 36.33
C GLU A 312 -108.97 19.61 34.83
N TYR A 313 -107.91 20.16 34.25
CA TYR A 313 -107.78 20.42 32.81
C TYR A 313 -106.31 20.65 32.44
N TRP A 314 -105.99 20.42 31.16
CA TRP A 314 -104.72 20.86 30.56
C TRP A 314 -104.81 22.35 30.24
N ALA A 315 -103.75 23.10 30.56
CA ALA A 315 -103.61 24.50 30.20
C ALA A 315 -102.61 24.60 29.03
N TYR A 316 -102.97 25.36 27.98
CA TYR A 316 -102.01 25.61 26.91
C TYR A 316 -100.83 26.45 27.44
N PRO A 317 -99.57 26.06 27.12
CA PRO A 317 -98.42 26.89 27.39
C PRO A 317 -98.54 28.17 26.53
N SER A 318 -98.35 29.33 27.16
CA SER A 318 -98.33 30.64 26.53
C SER A 318 -97.07 31.38 26.94
N GLU A 319 -96.36 32.02 26.02
CA GLU A 319 -95.21 32.85 26.38
C GLU A 319 -95.70 34.18 26.99
N ASN A 320 -95.19 34.54 28.16
CA ASN A 320 -95.49 35.85 28.76
C ASN A 320 -94.65 36.96 28.10
N GLY A 321 -94.96 38.22 28.41
CA GLY A 321 -94.23 39.38 27.87
C GLY A 321 -92.74 39.46 28.21
N SER A 322 -92.20 38.52 29.00
CA SER A 322 -90.78 38.39 29.34
C SER A 322 -90.10 37.19 28.66
N GLY A 323 -90.79 36.50 27.75
CA GLY A 323 -90.25 35.37 27.02
C GLY A 323 -90.24 34.03 27.77
N TYR A 324 -90.88 33.98 28.95
CA TYR A 324 -90.98 32.74 29.72
C TYR A 324 -92.31 32.03 29.41
N ILE A 325 -92.25 30.70 29.30
CA ILE A 325 -93.45 29.89 29.18
C ILE A 325 -94.26 30.02 30.47
N SER A 326 -95.39 30.73 30.39
CA SER A 326 -96.45 30.74 31.39
C SER A 326 -97.62 29.90 30.90
N ALA A 327 -98.71 29.92 31.63
CA ALA A 327 -99.96 29.33 31.16
C ALA A 327 -100.98 30.41 30.84
N SER A 328 -101.82 30.14 29.86
CA SER A 328 -102.95 31.01 29.58
C SER A 328 -104.03 30.82 30.66
N ALA A 329 -104.42 31.92 31.30
CA ALA A 329 -105.43 31.93 32.37
C ALA A 329 -106.88 32.03 31.85
N THR A 330 -107.10 32.11 30.54
CA THR A 330 -108.44 32.22 29.95
C THR A 330 -109.00 30.83 29.64
N GLN A 331 -110.27 30.60 29.99
CA GLN A 331 -110.97 29.31 29.79
C GLN A 331 -110.97 28.83 28.33
N GLU A 332 -110.86 29.76 27.37
CA GLU A 332 -110.79 29.49 25.92
C GLU A 332 -109.56 28.66 25.51
N HIS A 333 -108.55 28.53 26.38
CA HIS A 333 -107.32 27.77 26.13
C HIS A 333 -107.11 26.66 27.16
N THR A 334 -108.19 26.02 27.59
CA THR A 334 -108.17 24.81 28.42
C THR A 334 -108.62 23.60 27.62
N MET A 335 -107.97 22.45 27.81
CA MET A 335 -108.37 21.19 27.20
C MET A 335 -108.84 20.20 28.27
N ALA A 336 -109.95 19.53 28.00
CA ALA A 336 -110.40 18.44 28.85
C ALA A 336 -109.35 17.31 28.90
N VAL A 337 -109.25 16.66 30.06
CA VAL A 337 -108.38 15.50 30.23
C VAL A 337 -109.03 14.31 29.53
N SER A 338 -108.35 13.71 28.54
CA SER A 338 -108.84 12.51 27.87
C SER A 338 -108.95 11.33 28.84
N ALA A 339 -109.81 10.36 28.53
CA ALA A 339 -109.94 9.14 29.33
C ALA A 339 -108.63 8.35 29.42
N GLU A 340 -107.78 8.45 28.39
CA GLU A 340 -106.43 7.87 28.39
C GLU A 340 -105.53 8.59 29.40
N ASN A 341 -105.43 9.92 29.32
CA ASN A 341 -104.59 10.71 30.23
C ASN A 341 -105.05 10.61 31.68
N ALA A 342 -106.35 10.43 31.92
CA ALA A 342 -106.92 10.23 33.25
C ALA A 342 -106.47 8.91 33.91
N ARG A 343 -106.06 7.90 33.13
CA ARG A 343 -105.56 6.60 33.63
C ARG A 343 -104.04 6.56 33.82
N LYS A 344 -103.32 7.57 33.30
CA LYS A 344 -101.86 7.67 33.38
C LYS A 344 -101.42 8.25 34.72
N ARG A 345 -100.15 8.02 35.06
CA ARG A 345 -99.48 8.64 36.22
C ARG A 345 -98.60 9.79 35.75
N TRP A 346 -98.59 10.87 36.53
CA TRP A 346 -97.92 12.11 36.13
C TRP A 346 -97.03 12.60 37.26
N ARG A 347 -95.76 12.87 36.97
CA ARG A 347 -94.80 13.47 37.91
C ARG A 347 -94.84 14.99 37.80
N ILE A 348 -94.89 15.67 38.94
CA ILE A 348 -94.75 17.12 39.02
C ILE A 348 -93.29 17.50 38.77
N MET A 349 -93.02 18.17 37.65
CA MET A 349 -91.70 18.66 37.26
C MET A 349 -91.48 20.12 37.64
N GLY A 350 -92.57 20.86 37.87
CA GLY A 350 -92.51 22.28 38.19
C GLY A 350 -93.87 22.85 38.56
N LYS A 351 -93.86 24.08 39.04
CA LYS A 351 -95.05 24.82 39.47
C LYS A 351 -94.93 26.26 39.01
N THR A 352 -96.00 26.80 38.46
CA THR A 352 -96.14 28.22 38.13
C THR A 352 -97.26 28.79 38.99
N ASP A 353 -96.89 29.69 39.90
CA ASP A 353 -97.84 30.42 40.72
C ASP A 353 -98.13 31.78 40.10
N SER A 354 -99.41 32.10 39.98
CA SER A 354 -99.89 33.44 39.62
C SER A 354 -100.84 33.94 40.71
N TYR A 355 -101.22 35.22 40.63
CA TYR A 355 -102.15 35.83 41.57
C TYR A 355 -103.53 35.13 41.63
N TYR A 356 -103.97 34.49 40.54
CA TYR A 356 -105.32 33.91 40.43
C TYR A 356 -105.34 32.38 40.38
N ILE A 357 -104.23 31.75 40.03
CA ILE A 357 -104.17 30.31 39.78
C ILE A 357 -102.76 29.75 39.97
N THR A 358 -102.70 28.52 40.51
CA THR A 358 -101.51 27.68 40.53
C THR A 358 -101.63 26.62 39.45
N LEU A 359 -100.58 26.46 38.65
CA LEU A 359 -100.48 25.45 37.61
C LEU A 359 -99.23 24.61 37.78
N TYR A 360 -99.31 23.38 37.31
CA TYR A 360 -98.29 22.37 37.47
C TYR A 360 -97.79 21.87 36.14
N TRP A 361 -96.48 21.70 36.03
CA TRP A 361 -95.82 21.11 34.88
C TRP A 361 -95.67 19.62 35.12
N LEU A 362 -96.37 18.82 34.32
CA LEU A 362 -96.52 17.39 34.48
C LEU A 362 -95.75 16.64 33.41
N GLN A 363 -94.99 15.62 33.80
CA GLN A 363 -94.37 14.66 32.89
C GLN A 363 -94.97 13.28 33.13
N GLU A 364 -95.36 12.57 32.07
CA GLU A 364 -95.91 11.22 32.19
C GLU A 364 -94.84 10.29 32.78
N VAL A 365 -95.25 9.49 33.76
CA VAL A 365 -94.40 8.45 34.35
C VAL A 365 -94.55 7.19 33.51
N ILE A 366 -93.56 6.92 32.67
CA ILE A 366 -93.47 5.65 31.94
C ILE A 366 -92.82 4.61 32.87
N ASN A 367 -93.57 3.58 33.24
CA ASN A 367 -92.99 2.36 33.79
C ASN A 367 -92.42 1.55 32.62
N PHE A 368 -91.14 1.17 32.69
CA PHE A 368 -90.48 0.37 31.65
C PHE A 368 -90.48 -1.14 31.95
N ASP A 369 -91.23 -1.57 32.97
CA ASP A 369 -91.25 -2.94 33.48
C ASP A 369 -92.49 -3.76 33.01
N ASP A 370 -93.19 -3.30 31.97
CA ASP A 370 -94.23 -4.08 31.26
C ASP A 370 -93.70 -4.61 29.92
#